data_AF-A0A7V2T5R6-F1
#
_entry.id   AF-A0A7V2T5R6-F1
#
_cell.length_a   1.000
_cell.length_b   1.000
_cell.length_c   1.000
_cell.angle_alpha   90.00
_cell.angle_beta   90.00
_cell.angle_gamma   90.00
#
_symmetry.space_group_name_H-M   'P 1'
#
loop_
_entity.id
_entity.type
_entity.pdbx_description
1 polymer ?
#
loop_
_entity_poly.entity_id
_entity_poly.type
_entity_poly.pdbx_seq_one_letter_code
_entity_poly.pdbx_strand_id
1 'polypeptide(L)' 'MIDLRSDTVTKLGPAMRAAMAAAEVGDDVYGEDPTVRALEERTAELLGKEAGLFVPSGT' A
#
# COMPACT_ATOMS: atom_id res chain seq x y z
N MET A 1 5.44 2.82 -26.10
CA MET A 1 5.47 1.34 -26.15
C MET A 1 4.14 0.86 -25.63
N ILE A 2 3.41 0.05 -26.38
CA ILE A 2 2.18 -0.59 -25.92
C ILE A 2 2.58 -1.95 -25.35
N ASP A 3 2.29 -2.20 -24.07
CA ASP A 3 2.65 -3.43 -23.38
C ASP A 3 1.38 -4.07 -22.81
N LEU A 4 1.02 -5.25 -23.34
CA LEU A 4 -0.22 -5.97 -23.03
C LEU A 4 0.04 -7.32 -22.32
N ARG A 5 1.24 -7.50 -21.77
CA ARG A 5 1.62 -8.78 -21.14
C ARG A 5 0.88 -9.03 -19.83
N SER A 6 0.70 -8.00 -19.01
CA SER A 6 0.03 -8.05 -17.70
C SER A 6 -0.21 -6.62 -17.20
N ASP A 7 -1.18 -6.45 -16.30
CA ASP A 7 -1.40 -5.24 -15.50
C ASP A 7 -0.28 -4.99 -14.45
N THR A 8 0.45 -6.01 -14.04
CA THR A 8 1.58 -5.89 -13.09
C THR A 8 2.73 -5.01 -13.59
N VAL A 9 2.78 -4.71 -14.91
CA VAL A 9 3.79 -3.80 -15.49
C VAL A 9 3.49 -2.31 -15.24
N THR A 10 2.39 -2.00 -14.55
CA THR A 10 1.96 -0.63 -14.23
C THR A 10 3.07 0.15 -13.53
N LYS A 11 3.28 1.41 -13.93
CA LYS A 11 4.24 2.32 -13.32
C LYS A 11 3.52 3.40 -12.52
N LEU A 12 4.12 3.78 -11.39
CA LEU A 12 3.59 4.82 -10.50
C LEU A 12 3.60 6.18 -11.20
N GLY A 13 2.43 6.84 -11.24
CA GLY A 13 2.28 8.20 -11.72
C GLY A 13 2.83 9.26 -10.74
N PRO A 14 2.90 10.55 -11.15
CA PRO A 14 3.51 11.60 -10.33
C PRO A 14 2.86 11.78 -8.95
N ALA A 15 1.53 11.73 -8.86
CA ALA A 15 0.81 11.90 -7.59
C ALA A 15 1.15 10.80 -6.57
N MET A 16 1.20 9.53 -7.03
CA MET A 16 1.55 8.41 -6.17
C MET A 16 3.01 8.48 -5.71
N ARG A 17 3.93 8.90 -6.58
CA ARG A 17 5.33 9.13 -6.21
C ARG A 17 5.47 10.23 -5.16
N ALA A 18 4.72 11.32 -5.30
CA ALA A 18 4.72 12.41 -4.31
C ALA A 18 4.16 11.95 -2.96
N ALA A 19 3.06 11.18 -2.97
CA ALA A 19 2.47 10.63 -1.75
C ALA A 19 3.45 9.69 -1.02
N MET A 20 4.12 8.80 -1.75
CA MET A 20 5.14 7.91 -1.16
C MET A 20 6.31 8.68 -0.56
N ALA A 21 6.79 9.72 -1.24
CA ALA A 21 7.92 10.52 -0.76
C ALA A 21 7.58 11.37 0.47
N ALA A 22 6.31 11.71 0.66
CA ALA A 22 5.81 12.52 1.78
C ALA A 22 5.21 11.70 2.92
N ALA A 23 5.14 10.37 2.79
CA ALA A 23 4.53 9.51 3.80
C ALA A 23 5.32 9.54 5.11
N GLU A 24 4.60 9.60 6.22
CA GLU A 24 5.19 9.36 7.55
C GLU A 24 5.42 7.86 7.72
N VAL A 25 6.61 7.47 8.16
CA VAL A 25 7.05 6.08 8.25
C VAL A 25 7.60 5.76 9.62
N GLY A 26 7.55 4.48 9.99
CA GLY A 26 8.04 3.97 11.27
C GLY A 26 8.52 2.52 11.15
N ASP A 27 8.76 1.87 12.30
CA ASP A 27 9.09 0.45 12.33
C ASP A 27 7.82 -0.40 12.43
N ASP A 28 7.45 -1.04 11.33
CA ASP A 28 6.24 -1.86 11.24
C ASP A 28 6.30 -3.14 12.10
N VAL A 29 7.49 -3.67 12.39
CA VAL A 29 7.64 -4.83 13.29
C VAL A 29 7.17 -4.49 14.71
N TYR A 30 7.33 -3.23 15.12
CA TYR A 30 6.84 -2.71 16.39
C TYR A 30 5.45 -2.06 16.29
N GLY A 31 4.83 -2.04 15.09
CA GLY A 31 3.53 -1.41 14.85
C GLY A 31 3.56 0.12 14.89
N GLU A 32 4.72 0.71 14.61
CA GLU A 32 4.95 2.15 14.71
C GLU A 32 4.88 2.87 13.35
N ASP A 33 4.64 2.16 12.24
CA ASP A 33 4.44 2.80 10.93
C ASP A 33 2.98 3.30 10.78
N PRO A 34 2.75 4.63 10.79
CA PRO A 34 1.40 5.17 10.75
C PRO A 34 0.75 5.00 9.37
N THR A 35 1.53 4.94 8.30
CA THR A 35 1.01 4.81 6.93
C THR A 35 0.58 3.37 6.65
N VAL A 36 1.34 2.37 7.13
CA VAL A 36 0.94 0.96 7.04
C VAL A 36 -0.34 0.73 7.83
N ARG A 37 -0.41 1.18 9.09
CA ARG A 37 -1.61 1.03 9.92
C ARG A 37 -2.84 1.68 9.27
N ALA A 38 -2.70 2.89 8.73
CA ALA A 38 -3.80 3.58 8.05
C ALA A 38 -4.28 2.82 6.80
N LEU A 39 -3.38 2.18 6.04
CA LEU A 39 -3.74 1.34 4.90
C LEU A 39 -4.54 0.10 5.35
N GLU A 40 -4.09 -0.57 6.40
CA GLU A 40 -4.72 -1.78 6.94
C GLU A 40 -6.10 -1.49 7.53
N GLU A 41 -6.22 -0.46 8.37
CA GLU A 41 -7.49 -0.02 8.97
C GLU A 41 -8.51 0.34 7.88
N ARG A 42 -8.10 1.16 6.91
CA ARG A 42 -8.97 1.55 5.78
C ARG A 42 -9.40 0.35 4.95
N THR A 43 -8.52 -0.62 4.74
CA THR A 43 -8.82 -1.82 3.94
C THR A 43 -9.76 -2.75 4.70
N ALA A 44 -9.55 -2.92 6.01
CA ALA A 44 -10.44 -3.69 6.87
C ALA A 44 -11.85 -3.09 6.91
N GLU A 45 -11.96 -1.77 7.08
CA GLU A 45 -13.23 -1.05 7.03
C GLU A 45 -13.92 -1.22 5.67
N LEU A 46 -13.18 -1.00 4.58
CA LEU A 46 -13.71 -1.10 3.21
C LEU A 46 -14.27 -2.49 2.89
N LEU A 47 -13.68 -3.55 3.45
CA LEU A 47 -14.07 -4.93 3.20
C LEU A 47 -14.97 -5.54 4.29
N GLY A 48 -15.32 -4.76 5.33
CA GLY A 48 -16.11 -5.23 6.46
C GLY A 48 -15.43 -6.37 7.23
N LYS A 49 -14.12 -6.25 7.46
CA LYS A 49 -13.30 -7.21 8.21
C LYS A 49 -12.78 -6.58 9.50
N GLU A 50 -12.40 -7.43 10.45
CA GLU A 50 -11.88 -7.00 11.75
C GLU A 50 -10.48 -6.40 11.64
N ALA A 51 -9.66 -6.86 10.69
CA ALA A 51 -8.29 -6.41 10.49
C ALA A 51 -7.82 -6.60 9.04
N GLY A 52 -6.77 -5.87 8.67
CA GLY A 52 -5.98 -6.05 7.45
C GLY A 52 -4.51 -6.28 7.80
N LEU A 53 -3.74 -6.81 6.85
CA LEU A 53 -2.28 -6.96 6.98
C LEU A 53 -1.62 -6.65 5.64
N PHE A 54 -0.67 -5.73 5.63
CA PHE A 54 0.12 -5.41 4.45
C PHE A 54 1.22 -6.47 4.25
N VAL A 55 1.39 -6.91 3.00
CA VAL A 55 2.38 -7.92 2.62
C VAL A 55 3.12 -7.52 1.35
N PRO A 56 4.37 -7.97 1.13
CA PRO A 56 5.13 -7.62 -0.07
C PRO A 56 4.54 -8.16 -1.38
N SER A 57 3.82 -9.29 -1.32
CA SER A 57 3.24 -9.97 -2.48
C SER A 57 1.94 -10.71 -2.14
N GLY A 58 1.15 -11.03 -3.17
CA GLY A 58 -0.07 -11.82 -3.02
C GLY A 58 0.12 -13.35 -3.08
N THR A 59 1.33 -13.84 -3.35
CA THR A 59 1.73 -15.27 -3.31
C THR A 59 2.63 -15.48 -2.11
#